data_AF-A0A0L0V4I8-F1
#
_entry.id   AF-A0A0L0V4I8-F1
#
_cell.length_a   1.000
_cell.length_b   1.000
_cell.length_c   1.000
_cell.angle_alpha   90.00
_cell.angle_beta   90.00
_cell.angle_gamma   90.00
#
_symmetry.space_group_name_H-M   'P 1'
#
loop_
_entity.id
_entity.type
_entity.pdbx_description
1 polymer ?
#
loop_
_entity_poly.entity_id
_entity_poly.type
_entity_poly.pdbx_seq_one_letter_code
_entity_poly.pdbx_strand_id
1 'polypeptide(L)'
;MSFTDKTNSVIFETIIKATPLVTHDNFSAWKKKILTIFQYLSVKKVFVKGEGKLSEEAELLDGKVDQRVVNHTNKEDTLLIWKAIIKEFASAEAANQDRIWNKSSSMLFNNSDVLGFITCVLAMLEKMHKVGVDVPDNIISYEIMKKLPPTTKA
;
A
#
# COMPACT_ATOMS: atom_id res chain seq x y z
N MET A 1 -31.49 -12.11 -7.94
CA MET A 1 -30.06 -12.15 -7.57
C MET A 1 -29.54 -13.55 -7.84
N SER A 2 -28.51 -13.73 -8.69
CA SER A 2 -28.04 -15.06 -9.09
C SER A 2 -27.21 -15.73 -7.98
N PHE A 3 -27.08 -17.06 -8.00
CA PHE A 3 -26.21 -17.80 -7.06
C PHE A 3 -24.75 -17.30 -7.12
N THR A 4 -24.31 -16.87 -8.30
CA THR A 4 -23.02 -16.25 -8.59
C THR A 4 -22.86 -14.89 -7.89
N ASP A 5 -23.91 -14.06 -7.86
CA ASP A 5 -23.90 -12.78 -7.13
C ASP A 5 -23.80 -13.01 -5.62
N LYS A 6 -24.48 -14.04 -5.11
CA LYS A 6 -24.46 -14.38 -3.67
C LYS A 6 -23.11 -14.94 -3.22
N THR A 7 -22.49 -15.79 -4.02
CA THR A 7 -21.13 -16.30 -3.74
C THR A 7 -20.08 -15.21 -3.82
N ASN A 8 -20.16 -14.33 -4.81
CA ASN A 8 -19.30 -13.15 -4.90
C ASN A 8 -19.43 -12.24 -3.67
N SER A 9 -20.66 -11.94 -3.23
CA SER A 9 -20.92 -11.13 -2.03
C SER A 9 -20.24 -11.71 -0.77
N VAL A 10 -20.40 -13.02 -0.53
CA VAL A 10 -19.81 -13.70 0.64
C VAL A 10 -18.27 -13.70 0.57
N ILE A 11 -17.70 -13.88 -0.62
CA ILE A 11 -16.24 -13.82 -0.84
C ILE A 11 -15.73 -12.41 -0.53
N PHE A 12 -16.39 -11.36 -1.04
CA PHE A 12 -15.98 -9.99 -0.78
C PHE A 12 -16.10 -9.60 0.69
N GLU A 13 -17.20 -9.95 1.35
CA GLU A 13 -17.35 -9.76 2.80
C GLU A 13 -16.22 -10.45 3.57
N THR A 14 -15.88 -11.68 3.20
CA THR A 14 -14.81 -12.45 3.84
C THR A 14 -13.45 -11.78 3.64
N ILE A 15 -13.15 -11.32 2.42
CA ILE A 15 -11.90 -10.62 2.09
C ILE A 15 -11.81 -9.27 2.82
N ILE A 16 -12.91 -8.53 2.92
CA ILE A 16 -13.00 -7.28 3.67
C ILE A 16 -12.77 -7.55 5.15
N LYS A 17 -13.46 -8.54 5.73
CA LYS A 17 -13.29 -8.96 7.14
C LYS A 17 -11.86 -9.43 7.44
N ALA A 18 -11.20 -10.12 6.52
CA ALA A 18 -9.80 -10.56 6.65
C ALA A 18 -8.76 -9.47 6.39
N THR A 19 -9.15 -8.29 5.91
CA THR A 19 -8.21 -7.17 5.72
C THR A 19 -7.88 -6.54 7.07
N PRO A 20 -6.58 -6.37 7.40
CA PRO A 20 -6.16 -5.77 8.65
C PRO A 20 -6.62 -4.31 8.72
N LEU A 21 -6.72 -3.79 9.95
CA LEU A 21 -6.95 -2.36 10.18
C LEU A 21 -5.83 -1.52 9.56
N VAL A 22 -6.21 -0.38 8.98
CA VAL A 22 -5.24 0.56 8.38
C VAL A 22 -4.39 1.22 9.45
N THR A 23 -3.08 1.27 9.23
CA THR A 23 -2.09 1.95 10.09
C THR A 23 -1.11 2.72 9.21
N HIS A 24 -0.33 3.63 9.80
CA HIS A 24 0.68 4.39 9.08
C HIS A 24 1.74 3.50 8.40
N ASP A 25 2.08 2.34 9.00
CA ASP A 25 3.10 1.45 8.44
C ASP A 25 2.56 0.52 7.33
N ASN A 26 1.25 0.26 7.28
CA ASN A 26 0.65 -0.69 6.34
C ASN A 26 -0.19 -0.05 5.22
N PHE A 27 -0.40 1.27 5.26
CA PHE A 27 -1.36 1.95 4.41
C PHE A 27 -1.18 1.68 2.91
N SER A 28 0.04 1.71 2.38
CA SER A 28 0.27 1.45 0.94
C SER A 28 -0.21 0.06 0.50
N ALA A 29 0.16 -0.97 1.28
CA ALA A 29 -0.26 -2.35 1.02
C ALA A 29 -1.78 -2.51 1.21
N TRP A 30 -2.33 -1.90 2.26
CA TRP A 30 -3.76 -1.89 2.54
C TRP A 30 -4.55 -1.24 1.40
N LYS A 31 -4.15 -0.05 0.97
CA LYS A 31 -4.75 0.73 -0.12
C LYS A 31 -4.73 -0.05 -1.43
N LYS A 32 -3.60 -0.71 -1.76
CA LYS A 32 -3.48 -1.58 -2.94
C LYS A 32 -4.49 -2.73 -2.88
N LYS A 33 -4.64 -3.39 -1.73
CA LYS A 33 -5.60 -4.49 -1.54
C LYS A 33 -7.05 -4.02 -1.71
N ILE A 34 -7.42 -2.90 -1.09
CA ILE A 34 -8.78 -2.31 -1.21
C ILE A 34 -9.08 -1.90 -2.66
N LEU A 35 -8.13 -1.25 -3.35
CA LEU A 35 -8.30 -0.87 -4.75
C LEU A 35 -8.45 -2.09 -5.68
N THR A 36 -7.81 -3.21 -5.36
CA THR A 36 -8.01 -4.49 -6.07
C THR A 36 -9.43 -5.01 -5.86
N ILE A 37 -9.94 -4.99 -4.62
CA ILE A 37 -11.34 -5.37 -4.33
C ILE A 37 -12.31 -4.47 -5.10
N PHE A 38 -12.10 -3.15 -5.09
CA PHE A 38 -12.92 -2.21 -5.85
C PHE A 38 -12.86 -2.45 -7.36
N GLN A 39 -11.73 -2.94 -7.89
CA GLN A 39 -11.60 -3.30 -9.30
C GLN A 39 -12.46 -4.51 -9.63
N TYR A 40 -12.44 -5.54 -8.79
CA TYR A 40 -13.28 -6.73 -8.97
C TYR A 40 -14.77 -6.42 -8.86
N LEU A 41 -15.14 -5.49 -7.97
CA LEU A 41 -16.50 -4.99 -7.84
C LEU A 41 -16.90 -3.99 -8.93
N SER A 42 -16.01 -3.65 -9.86
CA SER A 42 -16.23 -2.65 -10.91
C SER A 42 -16.57 -1.24 -10.40
N VAL A 43 -16.25 -0.92 -9.13
CA VAL A 43 -16.51 0.39 -8.50
C VAL A 43 -15.24 1.25 -8.36
N LYS A 44 -14.05 0.74 -8.70
CA LYS A 44 -12.78 1.47 -8.54
C LYS A 44 -12.78 2.87 -9.15
N LYS A 45 -13.40 3.05 -10.31
CA LYS A 45 -13.47 4.35 -10.99
C LYS A 45 -14.24 5.41 -10.18
N VAL A 46 -15.26 4.99 -9.42
CA VAL A 46 -16.00 5.88 -8.50
C VAL A 46 -15.05 6.41 -7.41
N PHE A 47 -14.27 5.53 -6.79
CA PHE A 47 -13.37 5.88 -5.69
C PHE A 47 -12.10 6.63 -6.11
N VAL A 48 -11.58 6.37 -7.31
CA VAL A 48 -10.31 6.96 -7.78
C VAL A 48 -10.54 8.20 -8.64
N LYS A 49 -11.60 8.23 -9.45
CA LYS A 49 -11.86 9.29 -10.43
C LYS A 49 -13.13 10.08 -10.15
N GLY A 50 -13.99 9.63 -9.24
CA GLY A 50 -15.32 10.21 -9.05
C GLY A 50 -16.29 9.91 -10.20
N GLU A 51 -15.95 8.96 -11.08
CA GLU A 51 -16.76 8.59 -12.23
C GLU A 51 -17.78 7.52 -11.84
N GLY A 52 -19.07 7.84 -11.91
CA GLY A 52 -20.19 6.91 -11.64
C GLY A 52 -20.88 7.16 -10.30
N LYS A 53 -21.81 6.28 -9.93
CA LYS A 53 -22.49 6.27 -8.64
C LYS A 53 -22.35 4.89 -8.01
N LEU A 54 -22.18 4.85 -6.69
CA LEU A 54 -22.40 3.61 -5.95
C LEU A 54 -23.90 3.30 -6.00
N SER A 55 -24.25 2.04 -6.23
CA SER A 55 -25.58 1.54 -5.87
C SER A 55 -25.78 1.80 -4.38
N GLU A 56 -27.01 2.14 -3.96
CA GLU A 56 -27.33 2.38 -2.54
C GLU A 56 -26.83 1.23 -1.66
N GLU A 57 -26.24 1.60 -0.52
CA GLU A 57 -25.82 0.73 0.60
C GLU A 57 -24.60 -0.18 0.35
N ALA A 58 -23.54 0.34 -0.27
CA ALA A 58 -22.24 -0.33 -0.18
C ALA A 58 -21.52 0.07 1.13
N GLU A 59 -21.81 -0.62 2.24
CA GLU A 59 -21.07 -0.59 3.52
C GLU A 59 -19.66 -1.24 3.38
N LEU A 60 -18.90 -0.85 2.35
CA LEU A 60 -17.63 -1.48 1.97
C LEU A 60 -16.49 -1.23 2.97
N LEU A 61 -16.59 -0.16 3.76
CA LEU A 61 -15.54 0.33 4.66
C LEU A 61 -15.98 0.38 6.12
N ASP A 62 -17.23 -0.01 6.42
CA ASP A 62 -17.75 0.09 7.77
C ASP A 62 -17.01 -0.86 8.74
N GLY A 63 -16.67 -0.36 9.93
CA GLY A 63 -15.91 -1.10 10.95
C GLY A 63 -14.42 -1.38 10.64
N LYS A 64 -13.85 -0.85 9.54
CA LYS A 64 -12.44 -1.11 9.14
C LYS A 64 -11.49 0.06 9.26
N VAL A 65 -12.00 1.18 9.76
CA VAL A 65 -11.26 2.41 9.93
C VAL A 65 -11.30 2.80 11.40
N ASP A 66 -10.17 3.29 11.90
CA ASP A 66 -10.10 3.89 13.23
C ASP A 66 -11.21 4.96 13.38
N GLN A 67 -11.82 5.05 14.56
CA GLN A 67 -12.81 6.08 14.92
C GLN A 67 -12.27 7.51 14.70
N ARG A 68 -10.95 7.67 14.57
CA ARG A 68 -10.31 8.93 14.19
C ARG A 68 -10.67 9.42 12.78
N VAL A 69 -11.03 8.53 11.86
CA VAL A 69 -11.30 8.86 10.46
C VAL A 69 -12.80 8.86 10.16
N VAL A 70 -13.57 8.02 10.87
CA VAL A 70 -15.03 7.91 10.75
C VAL A 70 -15.69 8.73 11.86
N ASN A 71 -16.52 9.71 11.48
CA ASN A 71 -17.23 10.60 12.39
C ASN A 71 -18.70 10.70 12.01
N HIS A 72 -19.49 11.44 12.80
CA HIS A 72 -20.93 11.59 12.58
C HIS A 72 -21.30 12.22 11.21
N THR A 73 -20.35 12.89 10.54
CA THR A 73 -20.55 13.58 9.26
C THR A 73 -20.29 12.67 8.06
N ASN A 74 -19.42 11.65 8.18
CA ASN A 74 -19.04 10.78 7.05
C ASN A 74 -19.41 9.30 7.24
N LYS A 75 -19.85 8.86 8.43
CA LYS A 75 -20.15 7.45 8.75
C LYS A 75 -21.11 6.73 7.79
N GLU A 76 -21.98 7.46 7.11
CA GLU A 76 -22.99 6.93 6.19
C GLU A 76 -22.58 7.09 4.71
N ASP A 77 -21.43 7.71 4.44
CA ASP A 77 -20.92 7.96 3.08
C ASP A 77 -19.54 7.33 2.89
N THR A 78 -19.53 6.16 2.25
CA THR A 78 -18.33 5.38 1.93
C THR A 78 -17.30 6.17 1.10
N LEU A 79 -17.72 7.13 0.26
CA LEU A 79 -16.80 7.98 -0.50
C LEU A 79 -16.16 9.05 0.39
N LEU A 80 -16.90 9.63 1.34
CA LEU A 80 -16.35 10.54 2.33
C LEU A 80 -15.39 9.83 3.29
N ILE A 81 -15.72 8.60 3.71
CA ILE A 81 -14.82 7.74 4.50
C ILE A 81 -13.53 7.49 3.73
N TRP A 82 -13.63 7.04 2.47
CA TRP A 82 -12.45 6.80 1.63
C TRP A 82 -11.57 8.05 1.52
N LYS A 83 -12.14 9.23 1.23
CA LYS A 83 -11.39 10.49 1.15
C LYS A 83 -10.71 10.84 2.48
N ALA A 84 -11.39 10.63 3.61
CA ALA A 84 -10.83 10.88 4.94
C ALA A 84 -9.64 9.95 5.23
N ILE A 85 -9.73 8.66 4.89
CA ILE A 85 -8.61 7.71 5.01
C ILE A 85 -7.42 8.18 4.18
N ILE A 86 -7.64 8.48 2.89
CA ILE A 86 -6.56 8.92 2.02
C ILE A 86 -5.89 10.18 2.59
N LYS A 87 -6.67 11.14 3.08
CA LYS A 87 -6.14 12.38 3.66
C LYS A 87 -5.30 12.12 4.91
N GLU A 88 -5.79 11.29 5.83
CA GLU A 88 -5.12 11.01 7.10
C GLU A 88 -3.78 10.29 6.89
N PHE A 89 -3.75 9.32 5.98
CA PHE A 89 -2.59 8.45 5.81
C PHE A 89 -1.63 8.90 4.72
N ALA A 90 -1.99 9.83 3.83
CA ALA A 90 -1.11 10.28 2.74
C ALA A 90 0.21 10.90 3.22
N SER A 91 0.17 11.73 4.27
CA SER A 91 1.39 12.35 4.82
C SER A 91 2.30 11.30 5.46
N ALA A 92 1.71 10.37 6.20
CA ALA A 92 2.45 9.27 6.83
C ALA A 92 2.98 8.25 5.80
N GLU A 93 2.26 8.04 4.70
CA GLU A 93 2.73 7.25 3.56
C GLU A 93 4.03 7.82 3.01
N ALA A 94 4.03 9.11 2.65
CA ALA A 94 5.21 9.80 2.15
C ALA A 94 6.37 9.75 3.16
N ALA A 95 6.11 10.05 4.44
CA ALA A 95 7.13 9.99 5.48
C ALA A 95 7.70 8.57 5.70
N ASN A 96 6.85 7.53 5.60
CA ASN A 96 7.29 6.14 5.69
C ASN A 96 8.13 5.76 4.47
N GLN A 97 7.72 6.14 3.27
CA GLN A 97 8.48 5.94 2.03
C GLN A 97 9.86 6.60 2.12
N ASP A 98 9.93 7.86 2.53
CA ASP A 98 11.18 8.61 2.74
C ASP A 98 12.09 7.91 3.76
N ARG A 99 11.52 7.44 4.88
CA ARG A 99 12.29 6.70 5.91
C ARG A 99 12.89 5.41 5.34
N ILE A 100 12.13 4.65 4.54
CA ILE A 100 12.62 3.42 3.92
C ILE A 100 13.70 3.73 2.87
N TRP A 101 13.49 4.76 2.05
CA TRP A 101 14.48 5.23 1.08
C TRP A 101 15.78 5.68 1.73
N ASN A 102 15.71 6.48 2.79
CA ASN A 102 16.89 6.96 3.50
C ASN A 102 17.67 5.81 4.14
N LYS A 103 16.97 4.85 4.78
CA LYS A 103 17.60 3.65 5.34
C LYS A 103 18.32 2.82 4.27
N SER A 104 17.72 2.72 3.08
CA SER A 104 18.33 2.06 1.94
C SER A 104 19.57 2.78 1.45
N SER A 105 19.48 4.10 1.28
CA SER A 105 20.57 4.94 0.82
C SER A 105 21.77 4.89 1.78
N SER A 106 21.53 4.83 3.09
CA SER A 106 22.58 4.70 4.12
C SER A 106 23.16 3.29 4.28
N MET A 107 22.61 2.27 3.63
CA MET A 107 23.14 0.90 3.72
C MET A 107 24.56 0.83 3.17
N LEU A 108 25.49 0.32 3.98
CA LEU A 108 26.91 0.18 3.64
C LEU A 108 27.21 -1.25 3.17
N PHE A 109 28.14 -1.36 2.21
CA PHE A 109 28.70 -2.64 1.83
C PHE A 109 29.61 -3.20 2.92
N ASN A 110 29.53 -4.51 3.14
CA ASN A 110 30.37 -5.22 4.10
C ASN A 110 31.23 -6.26 3.36
N ASN A 111 32.52 -5.96 3.15
CA ASN A 111 33.43 -6.86 2.44
C ASN A 111 33.62 -8.20 3.18
N SER A 112 33.44 -8.23 4.50
CA SER A 112 33.58 -9.43 5.32
C SER A 112 32.34 -10.32 5.28
N ASP A 113 31.20 -9.81 4.78
CA ASP A 113 29.95 -10.55 4.69
C ASP A 113 29.14 -10.09 3.45
N VAL A 114 29.62 -10.49 2.28
CA VAL A 114 28.98 -10.18 0.99
C VAL A 114 27.59 -10.82 0.90
N LEU A 115 27.42 -12.04 1.42
CA LEU A 115 26.14 -12.73 1.40
C LEU A 115 25.11 -12.00 2.26
N GLY A 116 25.48 -11.61 3.49
CA GLY A 116 24.62 -10.82 4.36
C GLY A 116 24.24 -9.47 3.75
N PHE A 117 25.18 -8.80 3.08
CA PHE A 117 24.87 -7.59 2.31
C PHE A 117 23.82 -7.84 1.23
N ILE A 118 23.98 -8.89 0.41
CA ILE A 118 23.00 -9.26 -0.64
C ILE A 118 21.62 -9.53 -0.02
N THR A 119 21.57 -10.29 1.09
CA THR A 119 20.32 -10.55 1.80
C THR A 119 19.66 -9.26 2.30
N CYS A 120 20.43 -8.32 2.85
CA CYS A 120 19.92 -7.02 3.28
C CYS A 120 19.37 -6.20 2.11
N VAL A 121 20.05 -6.19 0.96
CA VAL A 121 19.56 -5.51 -0.26
C VAL A 121 18.24 -6.10 -0.72
N LEU A 122 18.11 -7.43 -0.79
CA LEU A 122 16.86 -8.09 -1.20
C LEU A 122 15.70 -7.78 -0.24
N ALA A 123 15.94 -7.86 1.07
CA ALA A 123 14.93 -7.52 2.07
C ALA A 123 14.50 -6.05 1.99
N MET A 124 15.43 -5.15 1.66
CA MET A 124 15.18 -3.73 1.47
C MET A 124 14.33 -3.48 0.22
N LEU A 125 14.63 -4.13 -0.91
CA LEU A 125 13.83 -4.05 -2.13
C LEU A 125 12.39 -4.54 -1.89
N GLU A 126 12.23 -5.65 -1.18
CA GLU A 126 10.92 -6.16 -0.80
C GLU A 126 10.16 -5.15 0.08
N LYS A 127 10.87 -4.51 1.03
CA LYS A 127 10.28 -3.49 1.90
C LYS A 127 9.86 -2.24 1.12
N MET A 128 10.69 -1.76 0.19
CA MET A 128 10.35 -0.65 -0.72
C MET A 128 9.07 -0.95 -1.48
N HIS A 129 8.98 -2.14 -2.07
CA HIS A 129 7.77 -2.59 -2.78
C HIS A 129 6.54 -2.57 -1.87
N LYS A 130 6.66 -3.07 -0.63
CA LYS A 130 5.55 -3.11 0.34
C LYS A 130 5.04 -1.73 0.73
N VAL A 131 5.93 -0.75 0.86
CA VAL A 131 5.56 0.64 1.21
C VAL A 131 5.30 1.53 -0.01
N GLY A 132 5.33 0.96 -1.22
CA GLY A 132 5.04 1.70 -2.46
C GLY A 132 6.15 2.66 -2.91
N VAL A 133 7.40 2.44 -2.50
CA VAL A 133 8.56 3.08 -3.13
C VAL A 133 8.77 2.40 -4.49
N ASP A 134 8.29 3.05 -5.54
CA ASP A 134 8.37 2.58 -6.92
C ASP A 134 9.51 3.30 -7.64
N VAL A 135 10.61 2.59 -7.88
CA VAL A 135 11.85 3.14 -8.46
C VAL A 135 12.23 2.30 -9.68
N PRO A 136 12.56 2.92 -10.82
CA PRO A 136 12.96 2.17 -12.01
C PRO A 136 14.18 1.26 -11.77
N ASP A 137 14.16 0.06 -12.35
CA ASP A 137 15.20 -0.97 -12.17
C ASP A 137 16.62 -0.47 -12.44
N ASN A 138 16.79 0.39 -13.46
CA ASN A 138 18.08 0.97 -13.78
C ASN A 138 18.57 1.92 -12.68
N ILE A 139 17.69 2.77 -12.12
CA ILE A 139 18.01 3.72 -11.05
C ILE A 139 18.39 2.97 -9.78
N ILE A 140 17.61 1.97 -9.37
CA ILE A 140 17.90 1.20 -8.16
C ILE A 140 19.19 0.37 -8.32
N SER A 141 19.47 -0.13 -9.53
CA SER A 141 20.73 -0.80 -9.85
C SER A 141 21.93 0.14 -9.69
N TYR A 142 21.85 1.38 -10.17
CA TYR A 142 22.89 2.38 -9.95
C TYR A 142 23.10 2.70 -8.46
N GLU A 143 22.03 2.84 -7.68
CA GLU A 143 22.14 3.09 -6.24
C GLU A 143 22.78 1.91 -5.47
N ILE A 144 22.52 0.67 -5.89
CA ILE A 144 23.20 -0.51 -5.31
C ILE A 144 24.68 -0.51 -5.72
N MET A 145 25.00 -0.25 -6.99
CA MET A 145 26.39 -0.24 -7.48
C MET A 145 27.24 0.83 -6.79
N LYS A 146 26.69 2.01 -6.49
CA LYS A 146 27.39 3.07 -5.72
C LYS A 146 27.86 2.63 -4.33
N LYS A 147 27.27 1.58 -3.77
CA LYS A 147 27.65 1.04 -2.45
C LYS A 147 28.85 0.12 -2.51
N LEU A 148 29.11 -0.47 -3.68
CA LEU A 148 30.24 -1.37 -3.87
C LEU A 148 31.54 -0.55 -3.88
N PRO A 149 32.64 -1.12 -3.38
CA PRO A 149 33.93 -0.47 -3.46
C PRO A 149 34.25 -0.19 -4.94
N PRO A 150 34.88 0.96 -5.26
CA PRO A 150 35.41 1.17 -6.59
C PRO A 150 36.31 -0.01 -6.91
N THR A 151 36.13 -0.62 -8.08
CA THR A 151 37.06 -1.64 -8.57
C THR A 151 38.45 -1.03 -8.58
N THR A 152 39.31 -1.46 -7.66
CA THR A 152 40.74 -1.19 -7.79
C THR A 152 41.15 -1.76 -9.14
N LYS A 153 41.77 -0.91 -9.97
CA LYS A 153 42.38 -1.31 -11.23
C LYS A 153 43.17 -2.60 -11.04
N ALA A 154 43.01 -3.50 -12.00
CA ALA A 154 43.76 -4.75 -12.13
C ALA A 154 45.28 -4.51 -12.06
#